data_AF-A0A259CY47-F1
#
_entry.id   AF-A0A259CY47-F1
#
_cell.length_a   1.000
_cell.length_b   1.000
_cell.length_c   1.000
_cell.angle_alpha   90.00
_cell.angle_beta   90.00
_cell.angle_gamma   90.00
#
_symmetry.space_group_name_H-M   'P 1'
#
loop_
_entity.id
_entity.type
_entity.pdbx_description
1 polymer ?
#
loop_
_entity_poly.entity_id
_entity_poly.type
_entity_poly.pdbx_seq_one_letter_code
_entity_poly.pdbx_strand_id
1 'polypeptide(L)' 'MVILQVPDAPPLSIGAVSFPAFVVIIPMTLLTTPYGVRLAHRMDPKPLKRAFAIFITLVGANMLRKAVG' A
#
# COMPACT_ATOMS: atom_id res chain seq x y z
N MET A 1 -3.58 3.53 20.71
CA MET A 1 -3.81 3.73 19.26
C MET A 1 -4.28 2.45 18.53
N VAL A 2 -4.68 1.38 19.23
CA VAL A 2 -5.17 0.11 18.62
C VAL A 2 -6.65 -0.20 19.00
N ILE A 3 -7.32 0.68 19.74
CA ILE A 3 -8.68 0.45 20.29
C ILE A 3 -9.70 1.42 19.69
N LEU A 4 -9.74 1.55 18.36
CA LEU A 4 -10.92 2.10 17.71
C LEU A 4 -12.03 1.06 17.86
N GLN A 5 -12.99 1.28 18.76
CA GLN A 5 -14.22 0.49 18.81
C GLN A 5 -14.98 0.76 17.52
N VAL A 6 -14.93 -0.19 16.58
CA VAL A 6 -15.72 -0.17 15.35
C VAL A 6 -17.04 -0.89 15.66
N PRO A 7 -18.18 -0.18 15.71
CA PRO A 7 -19.50 -0.83 15.76
C PRO A 7 -19.60 -1.76 14.53
N ASP A 8 -20.04 -3.00 14.72
CA ASP A 8 -20.17 -4.02 13.67
C ASP A 8 -18.85 -4.60 13.10
N ALA A 9 -17.76 -4.57 13.88
CA ALA A 9 -16.51 -5.22 13.48
C ALA A 9 -16.69 -6.74 13.26
N PRO A 10 -16.22 -7.30 12.13
CA PRO A 10 -16.29 -8.74 11.88
C PRO A 10 -15.69 -9.55 13.03
N PRO A 11 -16.31 -10.68 13.42
CA PRO A 11 -15.75 -11.56 14.46
C PRO A 11 -14.31 -11.92 14.06
N LEU A 12 -13.38 -11.84 15.01
CA LEU A 12 -11.91 -11.93 14.82
C LEU A 12 -11.17 -10.62 14.47
N SER A 13 -11.77 -9.44 14.63
CA SER A 13 -11.04 -8.17 14.47
C SER A 13 -10.41 -7.69 15.79
N ILE A 14 -9.12 -7.34 15.80
CA ILE A 14 -8.42 -6.73 16.94
C ILE A 14 -8.30 -5.23 16.65
N GLY A 15 -9.23 -4.44 17.19
CA GLY A 15 -9.30 -3.01 16.90
C GLY A 15 -9.74 -2.73 15.46
N ALA A 16 -9.02 -1.84 14.76
CA ALA A 16 -9.31 -1.47 13.37
C ALA A 16 -8.82 -2.49 12.31
N VAL A 17 -8.19 -3.60 12.73
CA VAL A 17 -7.60 -4.60 11.83
C VAL A 17 -8.24 -5.97 12.06
N SER A 18 -8.75 -6.58 10.99
CA SER A 18 -9.28 -7.94 11.03
C SER A 18 -8.15 -8.97 11.03
N PHE A 19 -8.13 -9.91 11.99
CA PHE A 19 -7.13 -10.99 12.06
C PHE A 19 -7.07 -11.83 10.76
N PRO A 20 -8.19 -12.15 10.08
CA PRO A 20 -8.14 -12.79 8.76
C PRO A 20 -7.43 -11.93 7.71
N ALA A 21 -7.66 -10.61 7.69
CA ALA A 21 -6.98 -9.70 6.76
C ALA A 21 -5.48 -9.66 7.04
N PHE A 22 -5.07 -9.64 8.31
CA PHE A 22 -3.66 -9.70 8.71
C PHE A 22 -2.99 -11.00 8.23
N VAL A 23 -3.62 -12.15 8.47
CA VAL A 23 -3.11 -13.48 8.08
C VAL A 23 -3.03 -13.64 6.56
N VAL A 24 -3.87 -12.96 5.78
CA VAL A 24 -3.84 -13.04 4.31
C VAL A 24 -2.83 -12.04 3.71
N ILE A 25 -2.82 -10.79 4.18
CA ILE A 25 -2.00 -9.72 3.61
C ILE A 25 -0.51 -9.98 3.81
N ILE A 26 -0.10 -10.46 4.99
CA ILE A 26 1.31 -10.70 5.30
C ILE A 26 1.96 -11.72 4.36
N PRO A 27 1.46 -12.97 4.24
CA PRO A 27 2.08 -13.94 3.35
C PRO A 27 2.01 -13.51 1.89
N MET A 28 0.91 -12.89 1.45
CA MET A 28 0.82 -12.35 0.09
C MET A 28 1.88 -11.27 -0.17
N THR A 29 2.13 -10.40 0.80
CA THR A 29 3.17 -9.37 0.70
C THR A 29 4.55 -10.00 0.66
N LEU A 30 4.84 -10.96 1.56
CA LEU A 30 6.12 -11.67 1.60
C LEU A 30 6.39 -12.45 0.31
N LEU A 31 5.37 -13.05 -0.29
CA LEU A 31 5.47 -13.73 -1.58
C LEU A 31 5.68 -12.75 -2.74
N THR A 32 5.00 -11.60 -2.73
CA THR A 32 5.03 -10.63 -3.84
C THR A 32 6.27 -9.74 -3.83
N THR A 33 6.78 -9.42 -2.64
CA THR A 33 7.97 -8.56 -2.43
C THR A 33 9.21 -8.99 -3.24
N PRO A 34 9.65 -10.27 -3.25
CA PRO A 34 10.84 -10.67 -3.99
C PRO A 34 10.70 -10.48 -5.51
N TYR A 35 9.49 -10.64 -6.06
CA TYR A 35 9.24 -10.37 -7.48
C TYR A 35 9.43 -8.90 -7.81
N GLY A 36 8.88 -8.01 -6.96
CA GLY A 36 9.05 -6.56 -7.10
C GLY A 36 10.51 -6.12 -6.97
N VAL A 37 11.23 -6.61 -5.97
CA VAL A 37 12.64 -6.27 -5.74
C VAL A 37 13.52 -6.74 -6.89
N ARG A 38 13.29 -7.94 -7.42
CA ARG A 38 14.05 -8.48 -8.56
C ARG A 38 13.78 -7.70 -9.84
N LEU A 39 12.54 -7.26 -10.07
CA LEU A 39 12.20 -6.40 -11.20
C LEU A 39 12.89 -5.04 -11.07
N ALA A 40 12.86 -4.43 -9.88
CA ALA A 40 13.49 -3.15 -9.62
C ALA A 40 15.02 -3.18 -9.80
N HIS A 41 15.70 -4.24 -9.35
CA HIS A 41 17.16 -4.38 -9.51
C HIS A 41 17.60 -4.71 -10.94
N ARG A 42 16.71 -5.29 -11.77
CA ARG A 42 16.97 -5.55 -13.19
C ARG A 42 16.67 -4.35 -14.09
N MET A 43 15.92 -3.37 -13.60
CA MET A 43 15.66 -2.14 -14.32
C MET A 43 16.82 -1.18 -14.15
N ASP A 44 17.24 -0.55 -15.25
CA ASP A 44 18.19 0.55 -15.17
C ASP A 44 17.63 1.70 -14.29
N PRO A 45 18.48 2.35 -13.48
CA PRO A 45 18.02 3.39 -12.55
C PRO A 45 17.40 4.61 -13.25
N LYS A 46 17.72 4.83 -14.54
CA LYS A 46 17.26 5.96 -15.34
C LYS A 46 15.76 5.90 -15.69
N PRO A 47 15.21 4.82 -16.27
CA PRO A 47 13.76 4.67 -16.46
C PRO A 47 13.00 4.54 -15.14
N LEU A 48 13.55 3.87 -14.12
CA LEU A 48 12.87 3.71 -12.82
C LEU A 48 12.61 5.05 -12.14
N LYS A 49 13.61 5.94 -12.10
CA LYS A 49 13.48 7.27 -11.52
C LYS A 49 12.44 8.12 -12.26
N ARG A 50 12.36 8.00 -13.60
CA ARG A 50 11.37 8.73 -14.41
C ARG A 50 9.96 8.25 -14.13
N ALA A 51 9.73 6.94 -14.12
CA ALA A 51 8.42 6.35 -13.82
C ALA A 51 7.93 6.76 -12.43
N PHE A 52 8.81 6.73 -11.43
CA PHE A 52 8.48 7.14 -10.07
C PHE A 52 8.16 8.64 -9.96
N ALA A 53 8.93 9.50 -10.63
CA ALA A 53 8.66 10.94 -10.65
C ALA A 53 7.29 11.25 -11.29
N ILE A 54 6.98 10.62 -12.44
CA ILE A 54 5.67 10.77 -13.09
C ILE A 54 4.55 10.30 -12.17
N PHE A 55 4.73 9.15 -11.51
CA PHE A 55 3.76 8.63 -10.55
C PHE A 55 3.49 9.61 -9.40
N ILE A 56 4.53 10.13 -8.75
CA ILE A 56 4.37 11.13 -7.66
C ILE A 56 3.69 12.38 -8.17
N THR A 57 4.06 12.90 -9.34
CA THR A 57 3.41 14.09 -9.92
C THR A 57 1.91 13.84 -10.13
N LEU A 58 1.53 12.68 -10.66
CA LEU A 58 0.12 12.31 -10.85
C LEU A 58 -0.64 12.16 -9.52
N VAL A 59 -0.05 11.50 -8.53
CA VAL A 59 -0.65 11.33 -7.20
C VAL A 59 -0.80 12.68 -6.50
N GLY A 60 0.25 13.51 -6.51
CA GLY A 60 0.20 14.85 -5.93
C GLY A 60 -0.83 15.75 -6.62
N ALA A 61 -0.92 15.67 -7.95
CA ALA A 61 -1.97 16.36 -8.71
C ALA A 61 -3.37 15.86 -8.33
N ASN A 62 -3.56 14.55 -8.15
CA ASN A 62 -4.83 13.98 -7.70
C ASN A 62 -5.18 14.45 -6.27
N MET A 63 -4.21 14.46 -5.36
CA MET A 63 -4.40 14.97 -3.99
C MET A 63 -4.75 16.46 -3.98
N LEU A 64 -4.08 17.28 -4.81
CA LEU A 64 -4.39 18.70 -4.95
C LEU A 64 -5.82 18.91 -5.46
N ARG A 65 -6.24 18.11 -6.45
CA ARG A 65 -7.63 18.11 -6.95
C ARG A 65 -8.63 17.76 -5.84
N LYS A 66 -8.33 16.77 -5.00
CA LYS A 66 -9.20 16.32 -3.89
C LYS A 66 -9.15 17.24 -2.66
N ALA A 67 -8.13 18.08 -2.55
CA ALA A 67 -7.99 19.03 -1.44
C ALA A 67 -8.62 20.39 -1.75
N VAL A 68 -8.62 20.78 -3.03
CA VAL A 68 -9.17 22.06 -3.51
C VAL A 68 -10.67 21.97 -3.85
N GLY A 69 -11.19 20.78 -4.09
CA GLY A 69 -12.62 20.50 -4.25
C GLY A 69 -13.07 19.33 -3.38
#